data_AF-A0A7K2KU14-F1
#
_entry.id   AF-A0A7K2KU14-F1
#
_cell.length_a   1.000
_cell.length_b   1.000
_cell.length_c   1.000
_cell.angle_alpha   90.00
_cell.angle_beta   90.00
_cell.angle_gamma   90.00
#
_symmetry.space_group_name_H-M   'P 1'
#
loop_
_entity.id
_entity.type
_entity.pdbx_description
1 polymer ?
#
loop_
_entity_poly.entity_id
_entity_poly.type
_entity_poly.pdbx_seq_one_letter_code
_entity_poly.pdbx_strand_id
1 'polypeptide(L)'
;MPTRHSRLAGTLAAAALVVTGGSALATPPASAVSAVSAAPEAATYTVTVGAKGSWTHPDDTPAGAYIDKDGTFYFQQAHALYGANDPRKWTFYTGTNFDTATRSAALSDAVNPANSADRNNDTTWRCNNSPTGVESTPAPSTGSY
;
A
#
# COMPACT_ATOMS: atom_id res chain seq x y z
N MET A 1 -37.12 -32.96 -9.46
CA MET A 1 -37.67 -32.21 -8.31
C MET A 1 -36.86 -30.92 -8.14
N PRO A 2 -37.31 -29.76 -8.67
CA PRO A 2 -36.70 -28.47 -8.37
C PRO A 2 -37.68 -27.57 -7.60
N THR A 3 -37.24 -26.93 -6.52
CA THR A 3 -38.03 -25.91 -5.81
C THR A 3 -37.34 -24.56 -5.89
N ARG A 4 -37.96 -23.64 -6.65
CA ARG A 4 -37.69 -22.19 -6.66
C ARG A 4 -38.71 -21.49 -5.78
N HIS A 5 -38.26 -20.71 -4.81
CA HIS A 5 -39.04 -19.67 -4.11
C HIS A 5 -38.02 -18.67 -3.55
N SER A 6 -38.16 -17.35 -3.49
CA SER A 6 -39.09 -16.35 -4.03
C SER A 6 -38.43 -15.02 -3.59
N ARG A 7 -38.29 -14.01 -4.45
CA ARG A 7 -37.91 -12.65 -4.00
C ARG A 7 -39.07 -11.71 -4.31
N LEU A 8 -39.82 -11.39 -3.26
CA LEU A 8 -40.89 -10.38 -3.25
C LEU A 8 -40.29 -9.00 -2.98
N ALA A 9 -40.93 -8.02 -3.59
CA ALA A 9 -40.53 -6.65 -3.77
C ALA A 9 -41.12 -5.69 -2.72
N GLY A 10 -40.73 -4.41 -2.82
CA GLY A 10 -41.46 -3.25 -2.27
C GLY A 10 -40.59 -2.41 -1.32
N THR A 11 -40.61 -1.08 -1.33
CA THR A 11 -41.47 -0.08 -1.99
C THR A 11 -40.83 1.31 -1.83
N LEU A 12 -40.96 2.18 -2.84
CA LEU A 12 -40.75 3.63 -2.74
C LEU A 12 -41.89 4.29 -1.95
N ALA A 13 -41.60 5.37 -1.22
CA ALA A 13 -42.59 6.37 -0.85
C ALA A 13 -41.96 7.77 -0.73
N ALA A 14 -42.38 8.68 -1.60
CA ALA A 14 -42.11 10.12 -1.54
C ALA A 14 -43.29 10.82 -0.84
N ALA A 15 -43.02 11.72 0.11
CA ALA A 15 -44.03 12.51 0.80
C ALA A 15 -44.01 13.96 0.30
N ALA A 16 -45.19 14.44 -0.10
CA ALA A 16 -45.44 15.74 -0.71
C ALA A 16 -45.57 16.87 0.32
N LEU A 17 -45.18 18.08 -0.12
CA LEU A 17 -45.19 19.35 0.60
C LEU A 17 -46.45 20.15 0.25
N VAL A 18 -47.32 20.46 1.23
CA VAL A 18 -48.28 21.57 1.17
C VAL A 18 -48.56 22.08 2.59
N VAL A 19 -48.18 23.33 2.91
CA VAL A 19 -48.73 24.08 4.04
C VAL A 19 -49.10 25.48 3.52
N THR A 20 -50.40 25.75 3.48
CA THR A 20 -50.99 27.08 3.24
C THR A 20 -51.50 27.64 4.57
N GLY A 21 -51.31 28.95 4.79
CA GLY A 21 -52.14 29.73 5.73
C GLY A 21 -51.35 30.38 6.86
N GLY A 22 -51.32 31.72 6.86
CA GLY A 22 -50.44 32.53 7.69
C GLY A 22 -50.92 32.82 9.10
N SER A 23 -50.02 33.42 9.89
CA SER A 23 -50.29 34.40 10.95
C SER A 23 -48.96 34.87 11.56
N ALA A 24 -48.77 36.19 11.61
CA ALA A 24 -47.83 36.97 12.43
C ALA A 24 -46.34 36.53 12.49
N LEU A 25 -45.49 37.29 11.79
CA LEU A 25 -44.05 37.37 12.06
C LEU A 25 -43.82 38.02 13.44
N ALA A 26 -43.80 37.22 14.50
CA ALA A 26 -43.23 37.63 15.77
C ALA A 26 -41.71 37.41 15.69
N THR A 27 -40.95 38.50 15.61
CA THR A 27 -39.48 38.46 15.64
C THR A 27 -39.03 38.01 17.04
N PRO A 28 -38.40 36.84 17.21
CA PRO A 28 -37.85 36.46 18.51
C PRO A 28 -36.69 37.41 18.86
N PRO A 29 -36.51 37.80 20.13
CA PRO A 29 -35.35 38.58 20.52
C PRO A 29 -34.08 37.74 20.30
N ALA A 30 -33.20 38.22 19.43
CA ALA A 30 -31.88 37.64 19.24
C ALA A 30 -31.02 37.96 20.47
N SER A 31 -30.96 37.01 21.40
CA SER A 31 -29.94 37.00 22.45
C SER A 31 -29.53 35.56 22.71
N ALA A 32 -28.84 34.98 21.73
CA ALA A 32 -27.93 33.87 21.96
C ALA A 32 -26.52 34.44 21.92
N VAL A 33 -25.95 34.72 23.09
CA VAL A 33 -24.51 34.91 23.21
C VAL A 33 -23.90 33.54 22.91
N SER A 34 -23.28 33.38 21.74
CA SER A 34 -22.56 32.16 21.41
C SER A 34 -21.52 31.91 22.49
N ALA A 35 -21.70 30.84 23.27
CA ALA A 35 -20.65 30.36 24.14
C ALA A 35 -19.45 30.02 23.25
N VAL A 36 -18.34 30.74 23.42
CA VAL A 36 -17.06 30.34 22.85
C VAL A 36 -16.73 28.99 23.47
N SER A 37 -16.82 27.93 22.67
CA SER A 37 -16.23 26.64 23.03
C SER A 37 -14.77 26.90 23.33
N ALA A 38 -14.30 26.52 24.53
CA ALA A 38 -12.89 26.54 24.85
C ALA A 38 -12.14 25.80 23.73
N ALA A 39 -11.09 26.43 23.19
CA ALA A 39 -10.23 25.76 22.24
C ALA A 39 -9.68 24.49 22.92
N PRO A 40 -9.71 23.31 22.25
CA PRO A 40 -9.11 22.12 22.82
C PRO A 40 -7.65 22.43 23.14
N GLU A 41 -7.21 22.01 24.32
CA GLU A 41 -5.83 22.20 24.75
C GLU A 41 -4.90 21.60 23.69
N ALA A 42 -3.90 22.37 23.26
CA ALA A 42 -2.99 21.93 22.22
C ALA A 42 -2.24 20.68 22.70
N ALA A 43 -2.46 19.55 22.04
CA ALA A 43 -1.76 18.32 22.37
C ALA A 43 -0.25 18.55 22.24
N THR A 44 0.46 18.32 23.34
CA THR A 44 1.93 18.42 23.36
C THR A 44 2.49 17.02 23.15
N TYR A 45 3.29 16.84 22.09
CA TYR A 45 3.93 15.58 21.77
C TYR A 45 5.43 15.70 22.03
N THR A 46 6.02 14.68 22.63
CA THR A 46 7.47 14.53 22.71
C THR A 46 7.90 13.45 21.72
N VAL A 47 8.81 13.80 20.83
CA VAL A 47 9.48 12.85 19.95
C VAL A 47 10.78 12.44 20.62
N THR A 48 10.97 11.14 20.79
CA THR A 48 12.25 10.57 21.21
C THR A 48 12.83 9.77 20.05
N VAL A 49 14.16 9.77 19.92
CA VAL A 49 14.89 8.99 18.92
C VAL A 49 15.57 7.84 19.65
N GLY A 50 15.33 6.61 19.19
CA GLY A 50 15.99 5.42 19.71
C GLY A 50 17.46 5.34 19.33
N ALA A 51 18.17 4.35 19.85
CA ALA A 51 19.52 4.04 19.41
C ALA A 51 19.54 3.58 17.94
N LYS A 52 20.66 3.79 17.25
CA LYS A 52 20.85 3.26 15.90
C LYS A 52 20.87 1.73 15.95
N GLY A 53 20.02 1.07 15.14
CA GLY A 53 20.05 -0.38 14.94
C GLY A 53 21.26 -0.87 14.15
N SER A 54 21.38 -2.19 14.04
CA SER A 54 22.37 -2.87 13.20
C SER A 54 21.77 -3.20 11.84
N TRP A 55 22.06 -2.38 10.84
CA TRP A 55 21.68 -2.70 9.45
C TRP A 55 22.59 -3.79 8.88
N THR A 56 22.01 -4.92 8.52
CA THR A 56 22.76 -6.11 8.02
C THR A 56 22.28 -6.59 6.65
N HIS A 57 21.45 -5.80 5.97
CA HIS A 57 20.86 -6.15 4.67
C HIS A 57 21.24 -5.13 3.57
N PRO A 58 22.52 -4.78 3.37
CA PRO A 58 22.90 -3.93 2.24
C PRO A 58 22.62 -4.66 0.92
N ASP A 59 22.13 -3.92 -0.07
CA ASP A 59 21.87 -4.42 -1.42
C ASP A 59 21.98 -3.26 -2.43
N ASP A 60 22.00 -3.54 -3.73
CA ASP A 60 22.21 -2.53 -4.78
C ASP A 60 21.11 -1.46 -4.79
N THR A 61 19.88 -1.85 -4.45
CA THR A 61 18.75 -0.92 -4.31
C THR A 61 18.46 -0.57 -2.85
N PRO A 62 17.98 0.66 -2.57
CA PRO A 62 17.39 0.99 -1.28
C PRO A 62 16.30 0.00 -0.84
N ALA A 63 16.14 -0.19 0.47
CA ALA A 63 15.08 -1.03 1.00
C ALA A 63 13.72 -0.34 0.92
N GLY A 64 12.88 -0.78 -0.02
CA GLY A 64 11.53 -0.27 -0.22
C GLY A 64 10.54 -0.94 0.74
N ALA A 65 10.15 -0.23 1.80
CA ALA A 65 9.16 -0.73 2.76
C ALA A 65 7.72 -0.61 2.24
N TYR A 66 6.88 -1.57 2.63
CA TYR A 66 5.45 -1.53 2.43
C TYR A 66 4.70 -2.30 3.54
N ILE A 67 3.43 -1.95 3.73
CA ILE A 67 2.49 -2.68 4.58
C ILE A 67 1.51 -3.38 3.65
N ASP A 68 1.41 -4.70 3.72
CA ASP A 68 0.45 -5.46 2.92
C ASP A 68 -0.99 -5.25 3.45
N LYS A 69 -1.99 -5.64 2.66
CA LYS A 69 -3.42 -5.47 2.97
C LYS A 69 -3.87 -6.09 4.30
N ASP A 70 -3.09 -7.02 4.84
CA ASP A 70 -3.35 -7.67 6.13
C ASP A 70 -2.62 -7.01 7.32
N GLY A 71 -1.92 -5.90 7.06
CA GLY A 71 -1.15 -5.15 8.06
C GLY A 71 0.29 -5.65 8.24
N THR A 72 0.72 -6.69 7.52
CA THR A 72 2.08 -7.24 7.65
C THR A 72 3.10 -6.28 7.05
N PHE A 73 4.16 -5.98 7.80
CA PHE A 73 5.29 -5.20 7.31
C PHE A 73 6.23 -6.05 6.47
N TYR A 74 6.62 -5.47 5.34
CA TYR A 74 7.65 -5.99 4.47
C TYR A 74 8.60 -4.87 4.06
N PHE A 75 9.82 -5.27 3.68
CA PHE A 75 10.61 -4.47 2.77
C PHE A 75 11.20 -5.36 1.68
N GLN A 76 11.45 -4.75 0.53
CA GLN A 76 12.06 -5.41 -0.62
C GLN A 76 13.31 -4.69 -1.08
N GLN A 77 14.23 -5.47 -1.62
CA GLN A 77 15.46 -5.01 -2.27
C GLN A 77 15.69 -5.85 -3.52
N ALA A 78 16.55 -5.35 -4.40
CA ALA A 78 17.01 -6.04 -5.57
C ALA A 78 18.51 -5.79 -5.77
N HIS A 79 19.15 -6.75 -6.44
CA HIS A 79 20.41 -6.53 -7.14
C HIS A 79 20.35 -7.14 -8.53
N ALA A 80 21.14 -6.53 -9.39
CA ALA A 80 21.48 -7.04 -10.70
C ALA A 80 22.93 -6.63 -10.92
N LEU A 81 23.87 -7.52 -10.59
CA LEU A 81 25.27 -7.22 -10.84
C LEU A 81 25.42 -7.09 -12.38
N TYR A 82 26.12 -6.06 -12.83
CA TYR A 82 25.98 -5.52 -14.18
C TYR A 82 26.55 -6.42 -15.30
N GLY A 83 27.06 -7.60 -14.97
CA GLY A 83 27.49 -8.61 -15.94
C GLY A 83 26.33 -9.32 -16.66
N ALA A 84 26.66 -9.89 -17.82
CA ALA A 84 25.68 -10.60 -18.65
C ALA A 84 25.09 -11.84 -17.97
N ASN A 85 25.89 -12.53 -17.14
CA ASN A 85 25.51 -13.77 -16.44
C ASN A 85 25.47 -13.61 -14.92
N ASP A 86 25.51 -12.36 -14.45
CA ASP A 86 25.50 -12.06 -13.04
C ASP A 86 24.10 -12.24 -12.44
N PRO A 87 24.02 -12.56 -11.13
CA PRO A 87 22.74 -12.78 -10.47
C PRO A 87 21.87 -11.53 -10.52
N ARG A 88 20.60 -11.74 -10.87
CA ARG A 88 19.52 -10.75 -10.79
C ARG A 88 18.43 -11.32 -9.91
N LYS A 89 18.13 -10.68 -8.78
CA LYS A 89 17.09 -11.19 -7.88
C LYS A 89 16.44 -10.09 -7.07
N TRP A 90 15.24 -10.40 -6.60
CA TRP A 90 14.53 -9.67 -5.56
C TRP A 90 14.65 -10.43 -4.24
N THR A 91 14.88 -9.69 -3.17
CA THR A 91 14.91 -10.23 -1.81
C THR A 91 13.84 -9.51 -0.99
N PHE A 92 13.01 -10.29 -0.31
CA PHE A 92 11.93 -9.81 0.54
C PHE A 92 12.21 -10.15 1.99
N TYR A 93 11.92 -9.21 2.87
CA TYR A 93 12.04 -9.36 4.32
C TYR A 93 10.71 -9.03 4.97
N THR A 94 10.41 -9.69 6.09
CA THR A 94 9.19 -9.46 6.86
C THR A 94 9.48 -9.53 8.36
N GLY A 95 8.68 -8.81 9.15
CA GLY A 95 8.82 -8.69 10.58
C GLY A 95 7.93 -7.58 11.10
N THR A 96 8.25 -7.01 12.26
CA THR A 96 7.50 -5.87 12.82
C THR A 96 8.04 -4.52 12.34
N ASN A 97 9.33 -4.46 11.97
CA ASN A 97 10.02 -3.27 11.49
C ASN A 97 11.34 -3.64 10.79
N PHE A 98 12.09 -2.64 10.33
CA PHE A 98 13.40 -2.83 9.69
C PHE A 98 14.44 -3.55 10.55
N ASP A 99 14.47 -3.30 11.86
CA ASP A 99 15.50 -3.82 12.76
C ASP A 99 15.33 -5.32 13.07
N THR A 100 14.10 -5.83 12.95
CA THR A 100 13.74 -7.21 13.33
C THR A 100 13.30 -8.07 12.16
N ALA A 101 13.16 -7.48 10.98
CA ALA A 101 12.72 -8.20 9.80
C ALA A 101 13.77 -9.23 9.35
N THR A 102 13.28 -10.38 8.93
CA THR A 102 14.09 -11.50 8.44
C THR A 102 13.66 -11.87 7.03
N ARG A 103 14.55 -12.51 6.26
CA ARG A 103 14.27 -12.89 4.88
C ARG A 103 13.03 -13.78 4.82
N SER A 104 12.03 -13.38 4.05
CA SER A 104 10.88 -14.20 3.72
C SER A 104 11.27 -15.17 2.60
N ALA A 105 11.48 -16.45 2.93
CA ALA A 105 11.72 -17.49 1.92
C ALA A 105 10.49 -17.67 1.00
N ALA A 106 9.29 -17.60 1.57
CA ALA A 106 8.05 -17.73 0.80
C ALA A 106 7.93 -16.71 -0.35
N LEU A 107 8.40 -15.48 -0.14
CA LEU A 107 8.39 -14.42 -1.16
C LEU A 107 9.67 -14.40 -1.98
N SER A 108 10.83 -14.49 -1.33
CA SER A 108 12.12 -14.39 -2.02
C SER A 108 12.37 -15.58 -2.94
N ASP A 109 11.83 -16.76 -2.61
CA ASP A 109 11.94 -17.97 -3.42
C ASP A 109 10.65 -18.27 -4.21
N ALA A 110 9.71 -17.31 -4.25
CA ALA A 110 8.47 -17.47 -4.99
C ALA A 110 8.74 -17.68 -6.48
N VAL A 111 8.09 -18.69 -7.03
CA VAL A 111 8.12 -19.07 -8.45
C VAL A 111 6.73 -18.88 -9.02
N ASN A 112 6.63 -18.25 -10.19
CA ASN A 112 5.37 -18.13 -10.90
C ASN A 112 4.87 -19.53 -11.31
N PRO A 113 3.68 -19.97 -10.85
CA PRO A 113 3.19 -21.32 -11.11
C PRO A 113 2.88 -21.57 -12.60
N ALA A 114 2.64 -20.53 -13.39
CA ALA A 114 2.40 -20.64 -14.82
C ALA A 114 3.71 -20.64 -15.64
N ASN A 115 4.81 -20.16 -15.07
CA ASN A 115 6.11 -20.10 -15.73
C ASN A 115 7.23 -20.19 -14.69
N SER A 116 7.86 -21.36 -14.56
CA SER A 116 8.91 -21.53 -13.57
C SER A 116 10.16 -20.69 -13.84
N ALA A 117 10.38 -20.18 -15.05
CA ALA A 117 11.49 -19.27 -15.33
C ALA A 117 11.28 -17.87 -14.73
N ASP A 118 10.03 -17.47 -14.46
CA ASP A 118 9.69 -16.23 -13.80
C ASP A 118 9.66 -16.43 -12.28
N ARG A 119 10.73 -16.04 -11.58
CA ARG A 119 10.88 -16.25 -10.14
C ARG A 119 11.60 -15.09 -9.47
N ASN A 120 11.41 -14.92 -8.16
CA ASN A 120 11.99 -13.78 -7.45
C ASN A 120 13.47 -13.96 -7.14
N ASN A 121 13.95 -15.20 -6.94
CA ASN A 121 15.35 -15.50 -6.69
C ASN A 121 16.22 -15.56 -7.96
N ASP A 122 15.60 -15.47 -9.14
CA ASP A 122 16.24 -15.28 -10.45
C ASP A 122 15.27 -14.54 -11.37
N THR A 123 15.44 -13.23 -11.45
CA THR A 123 14.57 -12.35 -12.23
C THR A 123 14.97 -12.25 -13.69
N THR A 124 15.93 -13.05 -14.17
CA THR A 124 16.47 -12.97 -15.54
C THR A 124 15.38 -13.07 -16.60
N TRP A 125 14.47 -14.04 -16.47
CA TRP A 125 13.39 -14.20 -17.44
C TRP A 125 12.49 -12.95 -17.47
N ARG A 126 12.09 -12.45 -16.29
CA ARG A 126 11.23 -11.28 -16.18
C ARG A 126 11.91 -10.05 -16.77
N CYS A 127 13.18 -9.83 -16.44
CA CYS A 127 13.98 -8.75 -17.00
C CYS A 127 13.99 -8.82 -18.52
N ASN A 128 14.32 -9.97 -19.11
CA ASN A 128 14.48 -10.12 -20.57
C ASN A 128 13.15 -10.10 -21.35
N ASN A 129 12.01 -10.35 -20.68
CA ASN A 129 10.68 -10.41 -21.32
C ASN A 129 9.76 -9.25 -20.92
N SER A 130 10.22 -8.33 -20.07
CA SER A 130 9.47 -7.12 -19.71
C SER A 130 9.44 -6.11 -20.87
N PRO A 131 8.47 -5.17 -20.92
CA PRO A 131 8.43 -4.13 -21.95
C PRO A 131 9.74 -3.35 -22.10
N THR A 132 10.41 -3.03 -20.99
CA THR A 132 11.70 -2.33 -21.03
C THR A 132 12.86 -3.26 -21.38
N GLY A 133 12.77 -4.54 -21.05
CA GLY A 133 13.81 -5.52 -21.33
C GLY A 133 13.92 -5.90 -22.80
N VAL A 134 12.79 -6.09 -23.48
CA VAL A 134 12.78 -6.44 -24.91
C VAL A 134 13.26 -5.30 -25.80
N GLU A 135 13.20 -4.07 -25.31
CA GLU A 135 13.72 -2.86 -25.98
C GLU A 135 15.14 -2.49 -25.51
N SER A 136 15.67 -3.16 -24.49
CA SER A 136 17.00 -2.85 -23.95
C SER A 136 18.11 -3.36 -24.86
N THR A 137 19.22 -2.63 -24.89
CA THR A 137 20.46 -3.04 -25.57
C THR A 137 21.55 -3.36 -24.56
N PRO A 138 22.41 -4.36 -24.83
CA PRO A 138 23.56 -4.63 -23.98
C PRO A 138 24.48 -3.41 -23.91
N ALA A 139 25.11 -3.21 -22.74
CA ALA A 139 26.20 -2.25 -22.63
C ALA A 139 27.33 -2.61 -23.61
N PRO A 140 28.00 -1.61 -24.22
CA PRO A 140 29.15 -1.88 -25.09
C PRO A 140 30.25 -2.61 -24.30
N SER A 141 31.05 -3.45 -24.98
CA SER A 141 32.09 -4.29 -24.35
C SER A 141 33.15 -3.54 -23.52
N THR A 142 33.23 -2.22 -23.65
CA THR A 142 34.14 -1.34 -22.92
C THR A 142 33.49 -0.61 -21.73
N GLY A 143 32.19 -0.82 -21.50
CA GLY A 143 31.44 -0.19 -20.41
C GLY A 143 31.15 -1.17 -19.29
N SER A 144 31.40 -0.73 -18.05
CA SER A 144 30.94 -1.38 -16.81
C SER A 144 30.39 -0.32 -15.86
N TYR A 145 29.54 -0.74 -14.92
CA TYR A 145 28.96 0.11 -13.86
C TYR A 145 29.57 -0.22 -12.50
#